data_AF-A0A8J3Q3R6-F1
#
_entry.id   AF-A0A8J3Q3R6-F1
#
_cell.length_a   1.000
_cell.length_b   1.000
_cell.length_c   1.000
_cell.angle_alpha   90.00
_cell.angle_beta   90.00
_cell.angle_gamma   90.00
#
_symmetry.space_group_name_H-M   'P 1'
#
loop_
_entity.id
_entity.type
_entity.pdbx_description
1 polymer ?
#
loop_
_entity_poly.entity_id
_entity_poly.type
_entity_poly.pdbx_seq_one_letter_code
_entity_poly.pdbx_strand_id
1 'polypeptide(L)'
;MPIRTLCLSLLVLVSTAFPAQAFRLTFAQAAREQAGGTSRGIRPDLGFALAVLMVAGLAIAVSPVEGLFRLAIEPRWYLYAAAAGLIAPFFEYLIGLIALRKLVPLRLHERAGTGAVAVLAVLVAAIAEEMVFRGIFLPVLSELVPVMVAVGITSVIYGLNHLYFGWLAVVQKTLTGVGFCLLFVWSGYSVLVPIAAHAIQNLVAQLLPRRKP
;
A
#
# COMPACT_ATOMS: atom_id res chain seq x y z
N MET A 1 8.44 6.57 -26.59
CA MET A 1 9.30 5.68 -25.77
C MET A 1 9.87 4.57 -26.65
N PRO A 2 11.14 4.14 -26.50
CA PRO A 2 11.68 2.98 -27.23
C PRO A 2 10.98 1.68 -26.83
N ILE A 3 10.82 0.73 -27.77
CA ILE A 3 10.12 -0.56 -27.53
C ILE A 3 10.72 -1.37 -26.37
N ARG A 4 12.05 -1.36 -26.23
CA ARG A 4 12.77 -2.02 -25.14
C ARG A 4 12.37 -1.44 -23.77
N THR A 5 12.26 -0.12 -23.68
CA THR A 5 11.88 0.56 -22.44
C THR A 5 10.42 0.29 -22.10
N LEU A 6 9.54 0.26 -23.11
CA LEU A 6 8.14 -0.12 -22.93
C LEU A 6 7.99 -1.55 -22.39
N CYS A 7 8.69 -2.52 -22.98
CA CYS A 7 8.63 -3.91 -22.53
C CYS A 7 9.14 -4.09 -21.09
N LEU A 8 10.22 -3.39 -20.72
CA LEU A 8 10.73 -3.38 -19.35
C LEU A 8 9.74 -2.76 -18.38
N SER A 9 9.14 -1.62 -18.73
CA SER A 9 8.10 -0.96 -17.95
C SER A 9 6.89 -1.87 -17.74
N LEU A 10 6.40 -2.54 -18.79
CA LEU A 10 5.29 -3.48 -18.68
C LEU A 10 5.64 -4.69 -17.81
N LEU A 11 6.85 -5.23 -17.94
CA LEU A 11 7.32 -6.33 -17.09
C LEU A 11 7.36 -5.93 -15.61
N VAL A 12 7.86 -4.73 -15.30
CA VAL A 12 7.84 -4.17 -13.94
C VAL A 12 6.41 -4.01 -13.44
N LEU A 13 5.50 -3.43 -14.22
CA LEU A 13 4.09 -3.30 -13.82
C LEU A 13 3.45 -4.65 -13.50
N VAL A 14 3.62 -5.66 -14.37
CA VAL A 14 3.00 -6.98 -14.16
C VAL A 14 3.62 -7.71 -12.95
N SER A 15 4.94 -7.67 -12.81
CA SER A 15 5.64 -8.33 -11.69
C SER A 15 5.41 -7.68 -10.33
N THR A 16 5.09 -6.38 -10.30
CA THR A 16 4.85 -5.61 -9.07
C THR A 16 3.37 -5.34 -8.80
N ALA A 17 2.46 -5.88 -9.60
CA ALA A 17 1.02 -5.67 -9.42
C ALA A 17 0.47 -6.35 -8.16
N PHE A 18 1.07 -7.47 -7.71
CA PHE A 18 0.56 -8.28 -6.59
C PHE A 18 1.62 -8.76 -5.57
N PRO A 19 2.52 -7.88 -5.08
CA PRO A 19 3.63 -8.27 -4.19
C PRO A 19 3.14 -8.92 -2.90
N ALA A 20 2.00 -8.44 -2.38
CA ALA A 20 1.41 -8.88 -1.14
C ALA A 20 0.87 -10.32 -1.18
N GLN A 21 0.27 -10.72 -2.31
CA GLN A 21 -0.38 -12.03 -2.45
C GLN A 21 0.64 -13.15 -2.69
N ALA A 22 1.68 -12.89 -3.51
CA ALA A 22 2.73 -13.86 -3.81
C ALA A 22 3.51 -14.26 -2.54
N PHE A 23 3.88 -13.27 -1.71
CA PHE A 23 4.60 -13.54 -0.47
C PHE A 23 3.75 -14.28 0.57
N ARG A 24 2.44 -14.02 0.62
CA ARG A 24 1.57 -14.67 1.60
C ARG A 24 1.20 -16.10 1.23
N LEU A 25 1.13 -16.46 -0.05
CA LEU A 25 0.95 -17.85 -0.46
C LEU A 25 2.15 -18.70 -0.02
N THR A 26 3.36 -18.20 -0.21
CA THR A 26 4.58 -18.91 0.19
C THR A 26 4.74 -18.97 1.71
N PHE A 27 4.40 -17.89 2.44
CA PHE A 27 4.46 -17.92 3.91
C PHE A 27 3.30 -18.69 4.57
N ALA A 28 2.11 -18.70 3.98
CA ALA A 28 1.00 -19.52 4.48
C ALA A 28 1.29 -21.02 4.28
N GLN A 29 1.96 -21.38 3.19
CA GLN A 29 2.49 -22.73 2.97
C GLN A 29 3.60 -23.06 3.98
N ALA A 30 4.60 -22.18 4.14
CA ALA A 30 5.69 -22.37 5.10
C ALA A 30 5.22 -22.42 6.56
N ALA A 31 4.21 -21.63 6.94
CA ALA A 31 3.62 -21.64 8.28
C ALA A 31 2.79 -22.92 8.53
N ARG A 32 2.15 -23.48 7.49
CA ARG A 32 1.49 -24.79 7.56
C ARG A 32 2.51 -25.92 7.73
N GLU A 33 3.67 -25.82 7.08
CA GLU A 33 4.79 -26.77 7.26
C GLU A 33 5.44 -26.64 8.65
N GLN A 34 5.59 -25.42 9.17
CA GLN A 34 6.12 -25.16 10.52
C GLN A 34 5.18 -25.56 11.66
N ALA A 35 3.86 -25.70 11.41
CA ALA A 35 2.94 -26.25 12.41
C ALA A 35 3.28 -27.70 12.81
N GLY A 36 4.18 -28.38 12.07
CA GLY A 36 4.76 -29.68 12.42
C GLY A 36 6.14 -29.64 13.10
N GLY A 37 6.74 -28.48 13.38
CA GLY A 37 8.11 -28.40 13.92
C GLY A 37 8.49 -27.10 14.66
N THR A 38 9.29 -27.24 15.72
CA THR A 38 9.70 -26.16 16.65
C THR A 38 10.78 -25.23 16.09
N SER A 39 10.53 -24.54 14.98
CA SER A 39 11.46 -23.53 14.45
C SER A 39 10.98 -22.10 14.77
N ARG A 40 11.91 -21.23 15.20
CA ARG A 40 11.67 -19.77 15.36
C ARG A 40 11.57 -19.13 13.97
N GLY A 41 10.38 -19.18 13.37
CA GLY A 41 10.09 -18.51 12.10
C GLY A 41 10.04 -16.98 12.21
N ILE A 42 10.29 -16.29 11.09
CA ILE A 42 10.12 -14.83 10.98
C ILE A 42 8.65 -14.48 11.25
N ARG A 43 8.40 -13.43 12.04
CA ARG A 43 7.03 -12.99 12.33
C ARG A 43 6.32 -12.58 11.03
N PRO A 44 5.05 -12.99 10.80
CA PRO A 44 4.37 -12.79 9.51
C PRO A 44 4.27 -11.32 9.06
N ASP A 45 4.14 -10.40 10.03
CA ASP A 45 4.13 -8.94 9.82
C ASP A 45 5.47 -8.42 9.29
N LEU A 46 6.57 -8.89 9.88
CA LEU A 46 7.91 -8.51 9.43
C LEU A 46 8.25 -9.12 8.07
N GLY A 47 7.87 -10.38 7.85
CA GLY A 47 8.06 -11.04 6.56
C GLY A 47 7.38 -10.26 5.43
N PHE A 48 6.13 -9.86 5.64
CA PHE A 48 5.38 -9.06 4.67
C PHE A 48 6.08 -7.75 4.33
N ALA A 49 6.47 -6.98 5.35
CA ALA A 49 7.15 -5.69 5.14
C ALA A 49 8.47 -5.87 4.36
N LEU A 50 9.26 -6.89 4.69
CA LEU A 50 10.51 -7.20 3.98
C LEU A 50 10.27 -7.62 2.53
N ALA A 51 9.20 -8.37 2.26
CA ALA A 51 8.85 -8.79 0.91
C ALA A 51 8.45 -7.63 0.01
N VAL A 52 7.59 -6.75 0.52
CA VAL A 52 7.18 -5.55 -0.22
C VAL A 52 8.40 -4.63 -0.43
N LEU A 53 9.28 -4.51 0.57
CA LEU A 53 10.53 -3.76 0.44
C LEU A 53 11.47 -4.38 -0.61
N MET A 54 11.59 -5.71 -0.66
CA MET A 54 12.40 -6.41 -1.67
C MET A 54 11.83 -6.19 -3.08
N VAL A 55 10.51 -6.27 -3.24
CA VAL A 55 9.86 -6.01 -4.54
C VAL A 55 10.04 -4.55 -4.95
N ALA A 56 9.87 -3.62 -4.01
CA ALA A 56 10.13 -2.19 -4.26
C ALA A 56 11.59 -1.96 -4.70
N GLY A 57 12.55 -2.55 -3.98
CA GLY A 57 13.97 -2.46 -4.32
C GLY A 57 14.31 -3.03 -5.70
N LEU A 58 13.76 -4.20 -6.05
CA LEU A 58 13.93 -4.80 -7.37
C LEU A 58 13.30 -3.94 -8.46
N ALA A 59 12.11 -3.41 -8.23
CA ALA A 59 11.41 -2.56 -9.18
C ALA A 59 12.17 -1.27 -9.47
N ILE A 60 12.76 -0.64 -8.44
CA ILE A 60 13.63 0.54 -8.59
C ILE A 60 14.93 0.18 -9.33
N ALA A 61 15.51 -0.99 -9.06
CA ALA A 61 16.73 -1.42 -9.74
C ALA A 61 16.51 -1.66 -11.24
N VAL A 62 15.33 -2.16 -11.64
CA VAL A 62 14.98 -2.45 -13.04
C VAL A 62 14.48 -1.21 -13.78
N SER A 63 13.73 -0.35 -13.09
CA SER A 63 13.21 0.92 -13.61
C SER A 63 13.62 2.05 -12.67
N PRO A 64 14.84 2.61 -12.83
CA PRO A 64 15.29 3.70 -11.98
C PRO A 64 14.42 4.91 -12.23
N VAL A 65 13.48 5.15 -11.31
CA VAL A 65 12.61 6.32 -11.36
C VAL A 65 13.38 7.50 -10.80
N GLU A 66 13.63 8.49 -11.66
CA GLU A 66 14.23 9.75 -11.23
C GLU A 66 13.28 10.50 -10.30
N GLY A 67 13.80 11.07 -9.22
CA GLY A 67 13.02 11.95 -8.34
C GLY A 67 12.12 11.23 -7.32
N LEU A 68 12.37 9.96 -6.99
CA LEU A 68 11.69 9.26 -5.87
C LEU A 68 11.65 10.08 -4.57
N PHE A 69 12.71 10.85 -4.30
CA PHE A 69 12.84 11.70 -3.12
C PHE A 69 12.61 13.19 -3.41
N ARG A 70 11.87 13.52 -4.47
CA ARG A 70 11.51 14.90 -4.79
C ARG A 70 10.65 15.48 -3.67
N LEU A 71 11.04 16.66 -3.16
CA LEU A 71 10.23 17.44 -2.24
C LEU A 71 8.99 17.98 -2.96
N ALA A 72 7.89 18.15 -2.22
CA ALA A 72 6.69 18.75 -2.77
C ALA A 72 6.96 20.17 -3.29
N ILE A 73 6.23 20.59 -4.34
CA ILE A 73 6.32 21.96 -4.89
C ILE A 73 6.10 23.00 -3.79
N GLU A 74 5.21 22.69 -2.85
CA GLU A 74 4.91 23.55 -1.71
C GLU A 74 4.85 22.74 -0.40
N PRO A 75 5.47 23.22 0.69
CA PRO A 75 5.47 22.50 1.97
C PRO A 75 4.08 22.24 2.57
N ARG A 76 3.06 23.03 2.20
CA ARG A 76 1.67 22.84 2.66
C ARG A 76 1.09 21.47 2.30
N TRP A 77 1.63 20.81 1.26
CA TRP A 77 1.22 19.45 0.90
C TRP A 77 1.47 18.43 2.01
N TYR A 78 2.46 18.63 2.86
CA TYR A 78 2.68 17.76 4.03
C TYR A 78 1.59 17.96 5.11
N LEU A 79 1.02 19.15 5.23
CA LEU A 79 -0.14 19.40 6.09
C LEU A 79 -1.39 18.70 5.54
N TYR A 80 -1.61 18.77 4.22
CA TYR A 80 -2.70 18.04 3.57
C TYR A 80 -2.51 16.53 3.68
N ALA A 81 -1.29 16.02 3.57
CA ALA A 81 -0.97 14.62 3.81
C ALA A 81 -1.30 14.19 5.25
N ALA A 82 -0.90 15.00 6.24
CA ALA A 82 -1.24 14.72 7.63
C ALA A 82 -2.75 14.70 7.87
N ALA A 83 -3.48 15.69 7.35
CA ALA A 83 -4.93 15.73 7.43
C ALA A 83 -5.56 14.50 6.75
N ALA A 84 -5.12 14.15 5.54
CA ALA A 84 -5.60 12.98 4.81
C ALA A 84 -5.34 11.68 5.57
N GLY A 85 -4.13 11.50 6.12
CA GLY A 85 -3.76 10.32 6.91
C GLY A 85 -4.56 10.18 8.20
N LEU A 86 -4.89 11.30 8.86
CA LEU A 86 -5.76 11.30 10.04
C LEU A 86 -7.21 10.96 9.68
N ILE A 87 -7.69 11.47 8.55
CA ILE A 87 -9.09 11.39 8.13
C ILE A 87 -9.42 10.04 7.45
N ALA A 88 -8.49 9.47 6.70
CA ALA A 88 -8.69 8.25 5.91
C ALA A 88 -9.21 7.05 6.72
N PRO A 89 -8.67 6.70 7.92
CA PRO A 89 -9.21 5.61 8.73
C PRO A 89 -10.67 5.80 9.11
N PHE A 90 -11.12 7.05 9.35
CA PHE A 90 -12.51 7.34 9.68
C PHE A 90 -13.43 7.14 8.47
N PHE A 91 -13.00 7.51 7.27
CA PHE A 91 -13.74 7.23 6.05
C PHE A 91 -13.83 5.73 5.77
N GLU A 92 -12.72 5.00 5.91
CA GLU A 92 -12.69 3.55 5.79
C GLU A 92 -13.68 2.92 6.79
N TYR A 93 -13.65 3.37 8.05
CA TYR A 93 -14.58 2.92 9.09
C TYR A 93 -16.05 3.25 8.76
N LEU A 94 -16.34 4.46 8.26
CA LEU A 94 -17.69 4.89 7.89
C LEU A 94 -18.26 4.07 6.74
N ILE A 95 -17.45 3.82 5.70
CA ILE A 95 -17.81 2.91 4.59
C ILE A 95 -18.09 1.52 5.14
N GLY A 96 -17.23 1.07 6.06
CA GLY A 96 -17.42 -0.18 6.77
C GLY A 96 -18.78 -0.23 7.47
N LEU A 97 -19.16 0.81 8.21
CA LEU A 97 -20.42 0.91 8.94
C LEU A 97 -21.65 0.91 8.02
N ILE A 98 -21.59 1.66 6.91
CA ILE A 98 -22.68 1.75 5.92
C ILE A 98 -22.85 0.38 5.23
N ALA A 99 -21.75 -0.25 4.83
CA ALA A 99 -21.75 -1.57 4.21
C ALA A 99 -22.24 -2.66 5.19
N LEU A 100 -21.92 -2.54 6.48
CA LEU A 100 -22.30 -3.52 7.51
C LEU A 100 -23.74 -3.42 8.04
N ARG A 101 -24.60 -2.56 7.49
CA ARG A 101 -26.03 -2.59 7.86
C ARG A 101 -26.70 -3.95 7.59
N LYS A 102 -26.04 -4.86 6.87
CA LYS A 102 -26.42 -6.27 6.78
C LYS A 102 -25.20 -7.19 6.93
N LEU A 103 -25.11 -7.85 8.10
CA LEU A 103 -24.39 -9.11 8.34
C LEU A 103 -22.85 -9.02 8.41
N VAL A 104 -22.27 -9.67 9.44
CA VAL A 104 -20.85 -9.92 9.72
C VAL A 104 -20.14 -8.89 10.62
N PRO A 105 -19.48 -9.29 11.74
CA PRO A 105 -18.77 -8.37 12.63
C PRO A 105 -17.57 -7.68 11.95
N LEU A 106 -17.48 -6.35 12.11
CA LEU A 106 -16.37 -5.49 11.65
C LEU A 106 -15.06 -5.99 12.24
N ARG A 107 -14.22 -6.61 11.42
CA ARG A 107 -12.83 -6.90 11.77
C ARG A 107 -11.94 -5.86 11.11
N LEU A 108 -11.52 -4.84 11.89
CA LEU A 108 -10.35 -4.03 11.56
C LEU A 108 -9.14 -4.97 11.50
N HIS A 109 -8.81 -5.44 10.30
CA HIS A 109 -7.78 -6.47 10.09
C HIS A 109 -6.37 -5.89 9.92
N GLU A 110 -6.21 -4.57 10.06
CA GLU A 110 -4.95 -3.87 9.83
C GLU A 110 -4.19 -3.56 11.12
N ARG A 111 -4.19 -4.51 12.07
CA ARG A 111 -3.18 -4.48 13.14
C ARG A 111 -2.15 -5.56 12.87
N ALA A 112 -0.97 -5.15 12.43
CA ALA A 112 0.23 -5.96 12.59
C ALA A 112 0.51 -6.03 14.10
N GLY A 113 0.06 -7.07 14.80
CA GLY A 113 0.38 -7.31 16.22
C GLY A 113 0.29 -6.12 17.19
N THR A 114 1.10 -6.15 18.25
CA THR A 114 1.30 -5.06 19.22
C THR A 114 2.79 -4.92 19.53
N GLY A 115 3.28 -3.69 19.73
CA GLY A 115 4.68 -3.39 20.08
C GLY A 115 5.49 -2.69 18.98
N ALA A 116 6.74 -2.33 19.28
CA ALA A 116 7.59 -1.52 18.41
C ALA A 116 7.88 -2.17 17.04
N VAL A 117 8.07 -3.49 16.99
CA VAL A 117 8.32 -4.25 15.75
C VAL A 117 7.15 -4.12 14.78
N ALA A 118 5.94 -4.17 15.31
CA ALA A 118 4.70 -4.05 14.58
C ALA A 118 4.54 -2.64 13.97
N VAL A 119 4.84 -1.60 14.78
CA VAL A 119 4.85 -0.21 14.32
C VAL A 119 5.87 -0.02 13.21
N LEU A 120 7.08 -0.55 13.38
CA LEU A 120 8.11 -0.46 12.34
C LEU A 120 7.68 -1.17 11.05
N ALA A 121 7.07 -2.36 11.16
CA ALA A 121 6.60 -3.11 10.00
C ALA A 121 5.54 -2.35 9.19
N VAL A 122 4.56 -1.71 9.84
CA VAL A 122 3.51 -0.94 9.11
C VAL A 122 4.06 0.34 8.47
N LEU A 123 5.09 0.94 9.05
CA LEU A 123 5.78 2.09 8.46
C LEU A 123 6.61 1.69 7.23
N VAL A 124 7.36 0.60 7.34
CA VAL A 124 8.14 0.06 6.21
C VAL A 124 7.21 -0.37 5.08
N ALA A 125 6.09 -1.02 5.40
CA ALA A 125 5.07 -1.38 4.42
C ALA A 125 4.50 -0.15 3.71
N ALA A 126 4.11 0.90 4.45
CA ALA A 126 3.60 2.14 3.86
C ALA A 126 4.61 2.76 2.88
N ILE A 127 5.88 2.86 3.29
CA ILE A 127 6.94 3.40 2.42
C ILE A 127 7.07 2.56 1.15
N ALA A 128 7.19 1.24 1.29
CA ALA A 128 7.42 0.35 0.17
C ALA A 128 6.22 0.31 -0.80
N GLU A 129 4.99 0.30 -0.30
CA GLU A 129 3.77 0.37 -1.12
C GLU A 129 3.71 1.68 -1.91
N GLU A 130 3.96 2.83 -1.27
CA GLU A 130 3.95 4.11 -1.99
C GLU A 130 5.07 4.22 -3.02
N MET A 131 6.26 3.68 -2.74
CA MET A 131 7.33 3.62 -3.73
C MET A 131 6.93 2.78 -4.95
N VAL A 132 6.24 1.65 -4.75
CA VAL A 132 5.76 0.81 -5.86
C VAL A 132 4.63 1.50 -6.62
N PHE A 133 3.55 1.90 -5.94
CA PHE A 133 2.35 2.38 -6.63
C PHE A 133 2.47 3.82 -7.14
N ARG A 134 3.09 4.73 -6.37
CA ARG A 134 3.21 6.16 -6.73
C ARG A 134 4.57 6.46 -7.33
N GLY A 135 5.62 5.82 -6.84
CA GLY A 135 6.95 5.96 -7.42
C GLY A 135 7.07 5.31 -8.80
N ILE A 136 6.47 4.13 -9.01
CA ILE A 136 6.70 3.35 -10.24
C ILE A 136 5.43 3.22 -11.06
N PHE A 137 4.38 2.65 -10.48
CA PHE A 137 3.20 2.20 -11.23
C PHE A 137 2.47 3.37 -11.90
N LEU A 138 2.15 4.41 -11.13
CA LEU A 138 1.43 5.58 -11.64
C LEU A 138 2.23 6.39 -12.68
N PRO A 139 3.52 6.73 -12.49
CA PRO A 139 4.31 7.43 -13.50
C PRO A 139 4.42 6.64 -14.80
N VAL A 140 4.80 5.35 -14.71
CA VAL A 140 4.92 4.48 -15.89
C VAL A 140 3.59 4.39 -16.65
N LEU A 141 2.48 4.23 -15.94
CA LEU A 141 1.17 4.15 -16.58
C LEU A 141 0.72 5.49 -17.18
N SER A 142 1.11 6.61 -16.58
CA SER A 142 0.81 7.97 -17.08
C SER A 142 1.54 8.31 -18.37
N GLU A 143 2.56 7.55 -18.75
CA GLU A 143 3.19 7.64 -20.07
C GLU A 143 2.39 6.91 -21.17
N LEU A 144 1.50 5.99 -20.78
CA LEU A 144 0.71 5.15 -21.69
C LEU A 144 -0.73 5.63 -21.84
N VAL A 145 -1.31 6.20 -20.78
CA VAL A 145 -2.71 6.66 -20.74
C VAL A 145 -2.80 8.02 -20.04
N PRO A 146 -3.91 8.78 -20.21
CA PRO A 146 -4.10 10.04 -19.50
C PRO A 146 -3.96 9.87 -17.98
N VAL A 147 -3.33 10.85 -17.31
CA VAL A 147 -2.99 10.76 -15.87
C VAL A 147 -4.17 10.34 -14.99
N MET A 148 -5.38 10.85 -15.24
CA MET A 148 -6.57 10.49 -14.46
C MET A 148 -7.03 9.05 -14.68
N VAL A 149 -6.81 8.50 -15.88
CA VAL A 149 -7.05 7.08 -16.16
C VAL A 149 -6.01 6.23 -15.43
N ALA A 150 -4.74 6.66 -15.44
CA ALA A 150 -3.67 6.00 -14.69
C ALA A 150 -3.93 6.01 -13.18
N VAL A 151 -4.44 7.12 -12.63
CA VAL A 151 -4.90 7.22 -11.22
C VAL A 151 -5.95 6.16 -10.92
N GLY A 152 -6.96 6.01 -11.76
CA GLY A 152 -8.02 5.01 -11.58
C GLY A 152 -7.48 3.58 -11.59
N ILE A 153 -6.67 3.23 -12.59
CA ILE A 153 -6.11 1.88 -12.73
C ILE A 153 -5.18 1.54 -11.57
N THR A 154 -4.23 2.43 -11.23
CA THR A 154 -3.30 2.21 -10.12
C THR A 154 -4.04 2.04 -8.80
N SER A 155 -5.09 2.83 -8.56
CA SER A 155 -5.90 2.74 -7.33
C SER A 155 -6.68 1.43 -7.23
N VAL A 156 -7.20 0.91 -8.34
CA VAL A 156 -7.86 -0.41 -8.37
C VAL A 156 -6.86 -1.51 -8.06
N ILE A 157 -5.68 -1.49 -8.70
CA ILE A 157 -4.63 -2.50 -8.48
C ILE A 157 -4.11 -2.45 -7.03
N TYR A 158 -3.93 -1.26 -6.48
CA TYR A 158 -3.62 -1.07 -5.06
C TYR A 158 -4.69 -1.69 -4.15
N GLY A 159 -5.98 -1.44 -4.43
CA GLY A 159 -7.08 -2.06 -3.68
C GLY A 159 -7.11 -3.58 -3.80
N LEU A 160 -6.85 -4.14 -4.98
CA LEU A 160 -6.83 -5.59 -5.20
C LEU A 160 -5.73 -6.31 -4.40
N ASN A 161 -4.64 -5.63 -4.02
CA ASN A 161 -3.66 -6.18 -3.09
C ASN A 161 -4.22 -6.47 -1.70
N HIS A 162 -5.38 -5.89 -1.38
CA HIS A 162 -6.07 -6.04 -0.10
C HIS A 162 -7.25 -7.04 -0.17
N LEU A 163 -7.42 -7.75 -1.29
CA LEU A 163 -8.48 -8.75 -1.47
C LEU A 163 -8.50 -9.83 -0.38
N TYR A 164 -7.33 -10.15 0.18
CA TYR A 164 -7.22 -11.06 1.32
C TYR A 164 -8.06 -10.63 2.53
N PHE A 165 -8.22 -9.33 2.76
CA PHE A 165 -9.03 -8.77 3.84
C PHE A 165 -10.52 -8.66 3.46
N GLY A 166 -10.90 -9.13 2.28
CA GLY A 166 -12.25 -9.14 1.73
C GLY A 166 -12.52 -8.01 0.74
N TRP A 167 -13.59 -8.14 -0.03
CA TRP A 167 -13.99 -7.15 -1.04
C TRP A 167 -14.28 -5.76 -0.46
N LEU A 168 -14.76 -5.69 0.78
CA LEU A 168 -14.95 -4.41 1.46
C LEU A 168 -13.61 -3.66 1.63
N ALA A 169 -12.55 -4.38 2.00
CA ALA A 169 -11.21 -3.82 2.09
C ALA A 169 -10.69 -3.38 0.72
N VAL A 170 -10.97 -4.14 -0.34
CA VAL A 170 -10.63 -3.71 -1.72
C VAL A 170 -11.26 -2.37 -2.04
N VAL A 171 -12.57 -2.20 -1.81
CA VAL A 171 -13.27 -0.94 -2.09
C VAL A 171 -12.71 0.21 -1.25
N GLN A 172 -12.52 -0.01 0.06
CA GLN A 172 -11.93 0.98 0.96
C GLN A 172 -10.55 1.41 0.47
N LYS A 173 -9.69 0.46 0.11
CA LYS A 173 -8.32 0.70 -0.33
C LYS A 173 -8.22 1.27 -1.73
N THR A 174 -9.15 0.94 -2.63
CA THR A 174 -9.24 1.63 -3.91
C THR A 174 -9.56 3.12 -3.72
N LEU A 175 -10.47 3.47 -2.80
CA LEU A 175 -10.83 4.86 -2.55
C LEU A 175 -9.69 5.65 -1.88
N THR A 176 -9.04 5.09 -0.84
CA THR A 176 -7.85 5.72 -0.27
C THR A 176 -6.69 5.77 -1.27
N GLY A 177 -6.60 4.76 -2.12
CA GLY A 177 -5.67 4.71 -3.25
C GLY A 177 -5.81 5.90 -4.20
N VAL A 178 -7.04 6.27 -4.54
CA VAL A 178 -7.31 7.47 -5.35
C VAL A 178 -6.80 8.71 -4.62
N GLY A 179 -7.10 8.87 -3.33
CA GLY A 179 -6.64 10.00 -2.52
C GLY A 179 -5.12 10.15 -2.53
N PHE A 180 -4.37 9.06 -2.34
CA PHE A 180 -2.90 9.09 -2.37
C PHE A 180 -2.34 9.37 -3.76
N CYS A 181 -2.96 8.84 -4.82
CA CYS A 181 -2.58 9.19 -6.19
C CYS A 181 -2.79 10.69 -6.48
N LEU A 182 -3.88 11.28 -6.00
CA LEU A 182 -4.13 12.71 -6.15
C LEU A 182 -3.13 13.56 -5.35
N LEU A 183 -2.82 13.18 -4.10
CA LEU A 183 -1.77 13.83 -3.31
C LEU A 183 -0.42 13.79 -4.03
N PHE A 184 -0.07 12.67 -4.63
CA PHE A 184 1.15 12.53 -5.42
C PHE A 184 1.17 13.47 -6.63
N VAL A 185 0.14 13.44 -7.48
CA VAL A 185 0.08 14.27 -8.69
C VAL A 185 0.06 15.76 -8.36
N TRP A 186 -0.80 16.19 -7.43
CA TRP A 186 -0.98 17.61 -7.12
C TRP A 186 0.15 18.20 -6.28
N SER A 187 0.89 17.39 -5.53
CA SER A 187 2.12 17.86 -4.84
C SER A 187 3.32 18.02 -5.77
N GLY A 188 3.16 17.73 -7.07
CA GLY A 188 4.24 17.79 -8.06
C GLY A 188 5.07 16.52 -8.15
N TYR A 189 4.42 15.37 -8.02
CA TYR A 189 5.02 14.04 -8.09
C TYR A 189 6.01 13.79 -6.93
N SER A 190 5.68 14.28 -5.72
CA SER A 190 6.44 13.97 -4.52
C SER A 190 5.89 12.70 -3.87
N VAL A 191 6.67 11.62 -3.84
CA VAL A 191 6.29 10.35 -3.17
C VAL A 191 6.29 10.50 -1.65
N LEU A 192 7.04 11.47 -1.11
CA LEU A 192 7.09 11.73 0.34
C LEU A 192 5.74 12.17 0.90
N VAL A 193 4.92 12.87 0.10
CA VAL A 193 3.59 13.34 0.50
C VAL A 193 2.62 12.17 0.76
N PRO A 194 2.36 11.25 -0.19
CA PRO A 194 1.53 10.08 0.08
C PRO A 194 2.18 9.12 1.10
N ILE A 195 3.51 9.01 1.17
CA ILE A 195 4.18 8.25 2.24
C ILE A 195 3.78 8.79 3.61
N ALA A 196 3.83 10.11 3.80
CA ALA A 196 3.45 10.72 5.07
C ALA A 196 1.97 10.45 5.40
N ALA A 197 1.08 10.61 4.43
CA ALA A 197 -0.35 10.33 4.61
C ALA A 197 -0.62 8.87 4.99
N HIS A 198 -0.01 7.93 4.27
CA HIS A 198 -0.17 6.50 4.47
C HIS A 198 0.45 6.03 5.78
N ALA A 199 1.65 6.50 6.13
CA ALA A 199 2.27 6.20 7.42
C ALA A 199 1.39 6.66 8.59
N ILE A 200 0.83 7.88 8.52
CA ILE A 200 -0.09 8.39 9.53
C ILE A 200 -1.38 7.55 9.57
N GLN A 201 -1.95 7.22 8.42
CA GLN A 201 -3.12 6.34 8.33
C GLN A 201 -2.87 5.01 9.06
N ASN A 202 -1.74 4.35 8.77
CA ASN A 202 -1.38 3.07 9.38
C ASN A 202 -1.15 3.20 10.89
N LEU A 203 -0.51 4.28 11.34
CA LEU A 203 -0.32 4.54 12.77
C LEU A 203 -1.66 4.74 13.49
N VAL A 204 -2.57 5.54 12.92
CA VAL A 204 -3.90 5.77 13.50
C VAL A 204 -4.69 4.46 13.56
N ALA A 205 -4.72 3.70 12.47
CA ALA A 205 -5.37 2.38 12.43
C ALA A 205 -4.76 1.42 13.46
N GLN A 206 -3.43 1.45 13.62
CA GLN A 206 -2.70 0.66 14.61
C GLN A 206 -2.97 1.12 16.05
N LEU A 207 -3.42 2.35 16.30
CA LEU A 207 -3.74 2.85 17.64
C LEU A 207 -5.21 2.63 18.03
N LEU A 208 -6.13 2.55 17.06
CA LEU A 208 -7.56 2.37 17.32
C LEU A 208 -7.85 1.11 18.17
N PRO A 209 -8.71 1.20 19.22
CA PRO A 209 -9.04 0.07 20.07
C PRO A 209 -9.72 -1.07 19.31
N ARG A 210 -9.34 -2.32 19.59
CA ARG A 210 -10.12 -3.49 19.17
C ARG A 210 -11.45 -3.46 19.91
N ARG A 211 -12.58 -3.43 19.19
CA ARG A 211 -13.78 -4.05 19.76
C ARG A 211 -13.50 -5.54 19.83
N LYS A 212 -13.41 -6.08 21.05
CA LYS A 212 -13.41 -7.53 21.24
C LYS A 212 -14.72 -8.08 20.64
N PRO A 213 -14.68 -9.20 19.91
CA PRO A 213 -15.90 -9.87 19.47
C PRO A 213 -16.75 -10.27 20.69
#